data_AF-A0A961VQG3-F1
#
_entry.id   AF-A0A961VQG3-F1
#
_cell.length_a   1.000
_cell.length_b   1.000
_cell.length_c   1.000
_cell.angle_alpha   90.00
_cell.angle_beta   90.00
_cell.angle_gamma   90.00
#
_symmetry.space_group_name_H-M   'P 1'
#
loop_
_entity.id
_entity.type
_entity.pdbx_description
1 polymer ?
#
loop_
_entity_poly.entity_id
_entity_poly.type
_entity_poly.pdbx_seq_one_letter_code
_entity_poly.pdbx_strand_id
1 'polypeptide(L)'
;MVKFVAKQPVNPAALEAFEFLLDPFSATLGDKDGSHFTAESGDVRIEVTGSGFKYALNELLPTGTVTRVKVFLSDQIAYDLKNAAIDVGDLVTASSVESAFKKVFKGKDKFVGSSGDDEFATGGKSDKLDGKSGDDKLHGDGGKDKLDGGDGSDELDGGGGKDTYVFKDAPGSGIDTITNFQSGEKLKISMSVFDGLSKGKLVDGAFVDGTEAQDSDDRFIYDSSTGKLYHDADGVGGQAQVQFALLQPGLSNFGAENIIIV
;
A
#
# COMPACT_ATOMS: atom_id res chain seq x y z
N MET A 1 -10.02 -10.61 4.79
CA MET A 1 -9.36 -9.50 4.09
C MET A 1 -9.98 -8.23 4.62
N VAL A 2 -9.24 -7.53 5.46
CA VAL A 2 -9.62 -6.21 5.98
C VAL A 2 -9.35 -5.19 4.89
N LYS A 3 -10.19 -4.16 4.80
CA LYS A 3 -9.94 -3.01 3.92
C LYS A 3 -9.62 -1.80 4.77
N PHE A 4 -8.44 -1.24 4.57
CA PHE A 4 -7.99 0.03 5.11
C PHE A 4 -8.20 1.11 4.05
N VAL A 5 -8.80 2.22 4.46
CA VAL A 5 -8.99 3.39 3.61
C VAL A 5 -8.51 4.61 4.40
N ALA A 6 -7.43 5.23 3.94
CA ALA A 6 -7.01 6.53 4.42
C ALA A 6 -7.99 7.60 3.90
N LYS A 7 -8.16 8.67 4.66
CA LYS A 7 -8.97 9.83 4.24
C LYS A 7 -8.19 11.14 4.21
N GLN A 8 -6.94 11.12 4.64
CA GLN A 8 -5.97 12.22 4.68
C GLN A 8 -4.56 11.62 4.55
N PRO A 9 -3.54 12.43 4.17
CA PRO A 9 -2.13 12.06 4.18
C PRO A 9 -1.72 11.31 5.46
N VAL A 10 -1.29 10.05 5.32
CA VAL A 10 -0.77 9.26 6.43
C VAL A 10 0.73 9.53 6.60
N ASN A 11 1.15 10.05 7.75
CA ASN A 11 2.57 10.26 8.09
C ASN A 11 3.11 9.02 8.84
N PRO A 12 4.36 8.57 8.63
CA PRO A 12 4.97 7.40 9.30
C PRO A 12 5.03 7.54 10.82
N ALA A 13 5.10 8.78 11.32
CA ALA A 13 4.96 9.05 12.75
C ALA A 13 3.59 8.61 13.29
N ALA A 14 2.55 8.44 12.46
CA ALA A 14 1.22 7.97 12.88
C ALA A 14 1.10 6.44 12.95
N LEU A 15 2.01 5.68 12.31
CA LEU A 15 2.08 4.21 12.37
C LEU A 15 3.15 3.74 13.37
N GLU A 16 4.26 4.46 13.54
CA GLU A 16 5.12 4.29 14.72
C GLU A 16 4.43 4.82 16.00
N ALA A 17 3.58 5.85 15.91
CA ALA A 17 2.65 6.25 17.00
C ALA A 17 1.38 5.39 17.09
N PHE A 18 1.30 4.27 16.36
CA PHE A 18 0.39 3.17 16.69
C PHE A 18 0.90 2.36 17.90
N GLU A 19 1.98 2.78 18.57
CA GLU A 19 2.08 2.64 20.02
C GLU A 19 0.91 3.40 20.64
N PHE A 20 -0.19 2.68 20.84
CA PHE A 20 -1.43 3.24 21.35
C PHE A 20 -1.16 4.10 22.59
N LEU A 21 -1.35 5.41 22.45
CA LEU A 21 -1.55 6.34 23.56
C LEU A 21 -2.98 6.17 24.14
N LEU A 22 -3.47 4.93 24.19
CA LEU A 22 -4.56 4.57 25.08
C LEU A 22 -3.85 4.17 26.37
N ASP A 23 -3.90 5.03 27.36
CA ASP A 23 -4.07 4.48 28.69
C ASP A 23 -5.55 4.08 28.75
N PRO A 24 -5.94 2.80 28.91
CA PRO A 24 -7.36 2.44 28.92
C PRO A 24 -8.07 3.08 30.13
N PHE A 25 -7.30 3.60 31.10
CA PHE A 25 -7.79 4.42 32.21
C PHE A 25 -8.11 5.88 31.84
N SER A 26 -7.62 6.40 30.71
CA SER A 26 -7.91 7.78 30.25
C SER A 26 -9.00 7.85 29.18
N ALA A 27 -9.39 6.71 28.59
CA ALA A 27 -10.38 6.68 27.53
C ALA A 27 -11.81 6.78 28.07
N THR A 28 -12.59 7.76 27.58
CA THR A 28 -14.02 7.85 27.92
C THR A 28 -14.83 7.06 26.91
N LEU A 29 -15.64 6.11 27.38
CA LEU A 29 -16.53 5.31 26.53
C LEU A 29 -17.88 6.03 26.35
N GLY A 30 -18.07 6.66 25.20
CA GLY A 30 -19.27 7.42 24.81
C GLY A 30 -20.12 6.70 23.76
N ASP A 31 -21.30 7.28 23.44
CA ASP A 31 -22.19 6.86 22.33
C ASP A 31 -22.31 5.34 22.15
N LYS A 32 -22.59 4.64 23.27
CA LYS A 32 -22.56 3.17 23.33
C LYS A 32 -23.94 2.54 23.34
N ASP A 33 -24.14 1.56 22.47
CA ASP A 33 -25.33 0.71 22.41
C ASP A 33 -24.96 -0.71 21.95
N GLY A 34 -25.95 -1.55 21.63
CA GLY A 34 -25.71 -2.93 21.19
C GLY A 34 -24.95 -3.07 19.86
N SER A 35 -24.66 -1.97 19.16
CA SER A 35 -24.09 -1.91 17.81
C SER A 35 -23.02 -0.85 17.59
N HIS A 36 -22.84 0.09 18.50
CA HIS A 36 -21.87 1.18 18.39
C HIS A 36 -21.24 1.50 19.74
N PHE A 37 -20.00 1.99 19.74
CA PHE A 37 -19.42 2.74 20.84
C PHE A 37 -18.31 3.67 20.34
N THR A 38 -18.06 4.74 21.09
CA THR A 38 -16.92 5.62 20.90
C THR A 38 -15.96 5.51 22.08
N ALA A 39 -14.67 5.62 21.80
CA ALA A 39 -13.63 5.74 22.81
C ALA A 39 -12.75 6.94 22.46
N GLU A 40 -12.53 7.84 23.41
CA GLU A 40 -11.77 9.08 23.21
C GLU A 40 -10.66 9.21 24.24
N SER A 41 -9.43 9.53 23.80
CA SER A 41 -8.30 9.85 24.66
C SER A 41 -7.41 10.90 23.99
N GLY A 42 -7.29 12.08 24.59
CA GLY A 42 -6.57 13.21 24.00
C GLY A 42 -7.15 13.60 22.63
N ASP A 43 -6.28 13.69 21.62
CA ASP A 43 -6.66 14.01 20.24
C ASP A 43 -7.13 12.77 19.43
N VAL A 44 -7.18 11.60 20.06
CA VAL A 44 -7.57 10.35 19.42
C VAL A 44 -9.02 10.03 19.74
N ARG A 45 -9.85 9.87 18.71
CA ARG A 45 -11.20 9.28 18.83
C ARG A 45 -11.26 7.99 18.02
N ILE A 46 -11.87 6.96 18.59
CA ILE A 46 -12.16 5.69 17.92
C ILE A 46 -13.67 5.50 17.90
N GLU A 47 -14.22 5.28 16.71
CA GLU A 47 -15.60 4.85 16.53
C GLU A 47 -15.61 3.38 16.16
N VAL A 48 -16.25 2.54 16.97
CA VAL A 48 -16.40 1.11 16.70
C VAL A 48 -17.87 0.82 16.35
N THR A 49 -18.08 0.12 15.24
CA THR A 49 -19.40 -0.36 14.82
C THR A 49 -19.41 -1.88 14.80
N GLY A 50 -20.52 -2.49 15.17
CA GLY A 50 -20.65 -3.93 15.31
C GLY A 50 -22.04 -4.39 15.72
N SER A 51 -22.11 -5.51 16.45
CA SER A 51 -23.35 -6.05 16.99
C SER A 51 -23.11 -6.86 18.26
N GLY A 52 -24.10 -6.93 19.15
CA GLY A 52 -24.05 -7.76 20.35
C GLY A 52 -23.13 -7.24 21.45
N PHE A 53 -22.74 -5.95 21.40
CA PHE A 53 -21.96 -5.33 22.46
C PHE A 53 -22.78 -5.27 23.75
N LYS A 54 -22.11 -5.53 24.88
CA LYS A 54 -22.72 -5.47 26.22
C LYS A 54 -21.80 -4.70 27.14
N TYR A 55 -22.41 -4.12 28.18
CA TYR A 55 -21.71 -3.26 29.13
C TYR A 55 -22.10 -3.60 30.56
N ALA A 56 -21.16 -3.49 31.49
CA ALA A 56 -21.39 -3.62 32.93
C ALA A 56 -20.55 -2.59 33.68
N LEU A 57 -21.14 -1.91 34.68
CA LEU A 57 -20.44 -0.87 35.47
C LEU A 57 -19.73 0.18 34.60
N ASN A 58 -20.37 0.56 33.49
CA ASN A 58 -19.83 1.44 32.44
C ASN A 58 -18.66 0.91 31.59
N GLU A 59 -18.20 -0.30 31.84
CA GLU A 59 -17.14 -0.95 31.06
C GLU A 59 -17.73 -1.82 29.93
N LEU A 60 -16.96 -1.97 28.84
CA LEU A 60 -17.29 -2.86 27.72
C LEU A 60 -16.97 -4.32 28.09
N LEU A 61 -17.95 -5.21 27.93
CA LEU A 61 -17.75 -6.64 28.11
C LEU A 61 -17.18 -7.26 26.83
N PRO A 62 -16.40 -8.37 26.94
CA PRO A 62 -15.80 -9.07 25.79
C PRO A 62 -16.87 -9.91 25.05
N THR A 63 -17.89 -9.24 24.51
CA THR A 63 -19.01 -9.84 23.81
C THR A 63 -19.40 -9.00 22.61
N GLY A 64 -19.77 -9.67 21.52
CA GLY A 64 -20.21 -9.02 20.29
C GLY A 64 -19.23 -9.25 19.15
N THR A 65 -19.51 -8.59 18.02
CA THR A 65 -18.73 -8.69 16.79
C THR A 65 -18.41 -7.28 16.30
N VAL A 66 -17.15 -6.98 16.01
CA VAL A 66 -16.76 -5.73 15.36
C VAL A 66 -16.91 -5.86 13.84
N THR A 67 -17.46 -4.85 13.18
CA THR A 67 -17.61 -4.79 11.72
C THR A 67 -16.86 -3.62 11.09
N ARG A 68 -16.63 -2.54 11.85
CA ARG A 68 -15.88 -1.37 11.40
C ARG A 68 -15.22 -0.66 12.57
N VAL A 69 -14.02 -0.14 12.34
CA VAL A 69 -13.34 0.77 13.26
C VAL A 69 -12.90 1.98 12.48
N LYS A 70 -13.27 3.18 12.95
CA LYS A 70 -12.67 4.42 12.45
C LYS A 70 -11.78 5.00 13.54
N VAL A 71 -10.59 5.40 13.15
CA VAL A 71 -9.65 6.11 14.01
C VAL A 71 -9.57 7.55 13.51
N PHE A 72 -9.73 8.48 14.44
CA PHE A 72 -9.65 9.91 14.20
C PHE A 72 -8.47 10.49 14.97
N LEU A 73 -7.76 11.42 14.34
CA LEU A 73 -6.72 12.25 14.93
C LEU A 73 -7.12 13.71 14.73
N SER A 74 -7.26 14.47 15.81
CA SER A 74 -7.72 15.88 15.77
C SER A 74 -9.00 16.05 14.94
N ASP A 75 -9.98 15.16 15.19
CA ASP A 75 -11.27 15.05 14.48
C ASP A 75 -11.22 14.70 12.99
N GLN A 76 -10.04 14.48 12.41
CA GLN A 76 -9.88 13.98 11.05
C GLN A 76 -9.82 12.46 11.04
N ILE A 77 -10.49 11.80 10.09
CA ILE A 77 -10.40 10.34 9.94
C ILE A 77 -9.00 10.00 9.44
N ALA A 78 -8.20 9.35 10.28
CA ALA A 78 -6.91 8.78 9.91
C ALA A 78 -7.09 7.41 9.24
N TYR A 79 -7.89 6.54 9.86
CA TYR A 79 -8.13 5.18 9.34
C TYR A 79 -9.61 4.82 9.36
N ASP A 80 -10.08 4.16 8.30
CA ASP A 80 -11.40 3.57 8.20
C ASP A 80 -11.27 2.07 7.89
N LEU A 81 -11.20 1.25 8.94
CA LEU A 81 -11.05 -0.19 8.89
C LEU A 81 -12.41 -0.84 8.70
N LYS A 82 -12.64 -1.46 7.55
CA LYS A 82 -13.89 -2.17 7.23
C LYS A 82 -13.68 -3.68 7.25
N ASN A 83 -14.68 -4.39 7.77
CA ASN A 83 -14.66 -5.84 7.98
C ASN A 83 -13.50 -6.27 8.91
N ALA A 84 -13.21 -5.44 9.92
CA ALA A 84 -12.18 -5.73 10.89
C ALA A 84 -12.65 -6.86 11.80
N ALA A 85 -12.04 -8.04 11.67
CA ALA A 85 -12.29 -9.19 12.55
C ALA A 85 -11.53 -8.99 13.88
N ILE A 86 -11.95 -7.98 14.64
CA ILE A 86 -11.39 -7.66 15.96
C ILE A 86 -12.25 -8.35 17.02
N ASP A 87 -11.60 -9.09 17.92
CA ASP A 87 -12.26 -9.59 19.12
C ASP A 87 -12.54 -8.41 20.06
N VAL A 88 -13.78 -8.29 20.56
CA VAL A 88 -14.15 -7.23 21.51
C VAL A 88 -13.31 -7.34 22.80
N GLY A 89 -12.90 -8.55 23.19
CA GLY A 89 -11.98 -8.78 24.30
C GLY A 89 -10.60 -8.19 24.07
N ASP A 90 -10.18 -8.04 22.80
CA ASP A 90 -8.94 -7.35 22.45
C ASP A 90 -9.08 -5.82 22.51
N LEU A 91 -10.27 -5.27 22.82
CA LEU A 91 -10.49 -3.82 22.94
C LEU A 91 -10.64 -3.34 24.40
N VAL A 92 -10.40 -4.21 25.38
CA VAL A 92 -10.71 -3.94 26.79
C VAL A 92 -9.54 -3.28 27.54
N THR A 93 -8.30 -3.56 27.12
CA THR A 93 -7.08 -2.94 27.68
C THR A 93 -6.20 -2.36 26.58
N ALA A 94 -5.37 -1.38 26.86
CA ALA A 94 -4.48 -0.82 25.85
C ALA A 94 -3.48 -1.82 25.27
N SER A 95 -2.91 -2.68 26.11
CA SER A 95 -2.05 -3.78 25.64
C SER A 95 -2.81 -4.74 24.70
N SER A 96 -4.10 -4.96 24.98
CA SER A 96 -4.96 -5.76 24.12
C SER A 96 -5.30 -5.02 22.83
N VAL A 97 -5.53 -3.70 22.86
CA VAL A 97 -5.87 -2.89 21.68
C VAL A 97 -4.69 -2.84 20.72
N GLU A 98 -3.49 -2.55 21.22
CA GLU A 98 -2.26 -2.59 20.41
C GLU A 98 -2.08 -3.97 19.77
N SER A 99 -2.31 -5.03 20.54
CA SER A 99 -2.28 -6.41 20.04
C SER A 99 -3.38 -6.68 19.02
N ALA A 100 -4.57 -6.10 19.19
CA ALA A 100 -5.73 -6.25 18.30
C ALA A 100 -5.42 -5.65 16.94
N PHE A 101 -4.96 -4.40 16.91
CA PHE A 101 -4.60 -3.73 15.67
C PHE A 101 -3.43 -4.44 14.98
N LYS A 102 -2.39 -4.84 15.74
CA LYS A 102 -1.33 -5.71 15.20
C LYS A 102 -1.85 -7.03 14.65
N LYS A 103 -2.92 -7.62 15.18
CA LYS A 103 -3.55 -8.83 14.61
C LYS A 103 -4.31 -8.51 13.33
N VAL A 104 -4.97 -7.36 13.25
CA VAL A 104 -5.68 -6.92 12.04
C VAL A 104 -4.69 -6.81 10.88
N PHE A 105 -3.50 -6.22 11.09
CA PHE A 105 -2.42 -6.11 10.09
C PHE A 105 -1.65 -7.40 9.82
N LYS A 106 -1.95 -8.51 10.52
CA LYS A 106 -1.34 -9.83 10.26
C LYS A 106 -2.12 -10.65 9.23
N GLY A 107 -3.22 -10.10 8.70
CA GLY A 107 -4.04 -10.73 7.66
C GLY A 107 -3.50 -10.47 6.26
N LYS A 108 -4.19 -11.01 5.23
CA LYS A 108 -4.05 -10.49 3.87
C LYS A 108 -5.05 -9.36 3.70
N ASP A 109 -4.57 -8.17 3.40
CA ASP A 109 -5.34 -6.95 3.50
C ASP A 109 -5.24 -6.07 2.25
N LYS A 110 -6.17 -5.11 2.17
CA LYS A 110 -6.17 -4.10 1.12
C LYS A 110 -6.05 -2.72 1.76
N PHE A 111 -4.99 -2.01 1.45
CA PHE A 111 -4.74 -0.62 1.78
C PHE A 111 -5.12 0.25 0.59
N VAL A 112 -5.77 1.37 0.87
CA VAL A 112 -6.19 2.36 -0.13
C VAL A 112 -5.90 3.73 0.45
N GLY A 113 -5.06 4.49 -0.24
CA GLY A 113 -4.76 5.87 0.09
C GLY A 113 -5.93 6.80 -0.20
N SER A 114 -5.64 8.07 0.02
CA SER A 114 -6.50 9.22 -0.05
C SER A 114 -6.33 9.90 -1.41
N SER A 115 -6.18 11.22 -1.44
CA SER A 115 -5.91 11.98 -2.67
C SER A 115 -4.72 12.92 -2.51
N GLY A 116 -3.91 12.70 -1.47
CA GLY A 116 -2.65 13.37 -1.24
C GLY A 116 -1.70 12.40 -0.59
N ASP A 117 -0.46 12.83 -0.40
CA ASP A 117 0.69 12.00 -0.04
C ASP A 117 0.45 11.06 1.16
N ASP A 118 0.44 9.75 0.92
CA ASP A 118 0.17 8.72 1.92
C ASP A 118 1.38 7.82 2.16
N GLU A 119 1.66 7.50 3.43
CA GLU A 119 2.65 6.50 3.81
C GLU A 119 1.97 5.27 4.43
N PHE A 120 2.17 4.11 3.80
CA PHE A 120 1.71 2.81 4.29
C PHE A 120 2.88 1.88 4.56
N ALA A 121 2.84 1.22 5.71
CA ALA A 121 3.59 -0.01 5.98
C ALA A 121 2.61 -1.11 6.36
N THR A 122 2.74 -2.29 5.76
CA THR A 122 1.82 -3.40 5.99
C THR A 122 2.37 -4.37 7.03
N GLY A 123 2.18 -5.67 6.83
CA GLY A 123 2.69 -6.70 7.71
C GLY A 123 3.24 -7.86 6.90
N GLY A 124 3.66 -8.93 7.59
CA GLY A 124 4.29 -10.09 6.94
C GLY A 124 3.35 -11.02 6.17
N LYS A 125 2.37 -10.51 5.42
CA LYS A 125 1.48 -11.28 4.54
C LYS A 125 1.28 -10.59 3.19
N SER A 126 0.72 -11.36 2.24
CA SER A 126 0.39 -10.87 0.90
C SER A 126 -0.79 -9.88 0.91
N ASP A 127 -0.48 -8.63 0.67
CA ASP A 127 -1.37 -7.48 0.72
C ASP A 127 -1.54 -6.81 -0.65
N LYS A 128 -2.47 -5.87 -0.70
CA LYS A 128 -2.70 -4.99 -1.85
C LYS A 128 -2.63 -3.55 -1.39
N LEU A 129 -1.67 -2.80 -1.88
CA LEU A 129 -1.50 -1.37 -1.62
C LEU A 129 -1.93 -0.60 -2.87
N ASP A 130 -2.63 0.50 -2.68
CA ASP A 130 -3.24 1.33 -3.72
C ASP A 130 -3.17 2.79 -3.24
N GLY A 131 -2.09 3.49 -3.55
CA GLY A 131 -1.74 4.82 -3.03
C GLY A 131 -2.72 5.92 -3.46
N LYS A 132 -3.21 5.83 -4.71
CA LYS A 132 -4.20 6.71 -5.35
C LYS A 132 -3.57 7.93 -6.02
N SER A 133 -3.56 9.08 -5.35
CA SER A 133 -3.03 10.32 -5.90
C SER A 133 -2.22 11.00 -4.81
N GLY A 134 -1.13 11.66 -5.18
CA GLY A 134 -0.15 12.20 -4.23
C GLY A 134 1.18 11.50 -4.37
N ASP A 135 2.23 12.02 -3.75
CA ASP A 135 3.53 11.35 -3.73
C ASP A 135 3.55 10.37 -2.53
N ASP A 136 3.21 9.11 -2.80
CA ASP A 136 2.97 8.09 -1.79
C ASP A 136 4.23 7.29 -1.43
N LYS A 137 4.29 6.74 -0.21
CA LYS A 137 5.29 5.76 0.19
C LYS A 137 4.64 4.45 0.61
N LEU A 138 4.85 3.39 -0.15
CA LEU A 138 4.17 2.11 0.01
C LEU A 138 5.16 0.99 0.35
N HIS A 139 5.11 0.50 1.60
CA HIS A 139 5.94 -0.60 2.09
C HIS A 139 5.10 -1.86 2.37
N GLY A 140 5.41 -2.96 1.66
CA GLY A 140 4.71 -4.25 1.74
C GLY A 140 5.24 -5.22 2.81
N ASP A 141 6.34 -4.87 3.49
CA ASP A 141 7.00 -5.67 4.54
C ASP A 141 7.41 -7.09 4.13
N GLY A 142 6.50 -8.06 4.14
CA GLY A 142 6.85 -9.37 3.62
C GLY A 142 5.64 -10.16 3.18
N GLY A 143 5.77 -10.97 2.16
CA GLY A 143 4.60 -11.58 1.56
C GLY A 143 4.74 -11.76 0.06
N LYS A 144 3.66 -11.42 -0.65
CA LYS A 144 3.57 -11.44 -2.11
C LYS A 144 2.58 -10.34 -2.43
N ASP A 145 3.10 -9.15 -2.39
CA ASP A 145 2.39 -7.91 -2.28
C ASP A 145 2.12 -7.36 -3.67
N LYS A 146 1.01 -6.66 -3.82
CA LYS A 146 0.69 -5.93 -5.05
C LYS A 146 0.63 -4.45 -4.73
N LEU A 147 1.62 -3.71 -5.22
CA LEU A 147 1.77 -2.29 -5.00
C LEU A 147 1.35 -1.54 -6.28
N ASP A 148 0.54 -0.51 -6.09
CA ASP A 148 0.01 0.38 -7.12
C ASP A 148 0.11 1.77 -6.48
N GLY A 149 1.12 2.55 -6.88
CA GLY A 149 1.36 3.89 -6.35
C GLY A 149 0.21 4.81 -6.72
N GLY A 150 0.11 5.09 -8.02
CA GLY A 150 -1.01 5.80 -8.60
C GLY A 150 -0.53 7.05 -9.32
N ASP A 151 -1.26 8.15 -9.17
CA ASP A 151 -0.84 9.43 -9.71
C ASP A 151 0.15 10.10 -8.75
N GLY A 152 1.39 10.33 -9.17
CA GLY A 152 2.39 10.96 -8.30
C GLY A 152 3.76 10.35 -8.53
N SER A 153 4.77 10.84 -7.82
CA SER A 153 6.09 10.19 -7.80
C SER A 153 6.21 9.37 -6.52
N ASP A 154 5.89 8.08 -6.63
CA ASP A 154 5.73 7.23 -5.45
C ASP A 154 7.02 6.49 -5.08
N GLU A 155 7.23 6.20 -3.79
CA GLU A 155 8.27 5.31 -3.29
C GLU A 155 7.67 3.95 -2.96
N LEU A 156 8.08 2.90 -3.68
CA LEU A 156 7.49 1.56 -3.59
C LEU A 156 8.53 0.55 -3.11
N ASP A 157 8.25 -0.15 -2.01
CA ASP A 157 9.07 -1.24 -1.48
C ASP A 157 8.19 -2.46 -1.19
N GLY A 158 8.34 -3.52 -1.98
CA GLY A 158 7.63 -4.78 -1.77
C GLY A 158 8.05 -5.52 -0.50
N GLY A 159 9.22 -5.21 0.06
CA GLY A 159 9.78 -5.90 1.21
C GLY A 159 10.32 -7.28 0.84
N GLY A 160 10.06 -8.28 1.68
CA GLY A 160 10.50 -9.65 1.46
C GLY A 160 9.42 -10.50 0.79
N GLY A 161 9.59 -10.90 -0.45
CA GLY A 161 8.50 -11.60 -1.12
C GLY A 161 8.73 -11.91 -2.58
N LYS A 162 7.63 -12.14 -3.29
CA LYS A 162 7.60 -12.09 -4.76
C LYS A 162 6.50 -11.13 -5.14
N ASP A 163 6.87 -9.88 -5.14
CA ASP A 163 5.96 -8.75 -5.16
C ASP A 163 5.71 -8.28 -6.60
N THR A 164 4.64 -7.51 -6.76
CA THR A 164 4.17 -7.03 -8.05
C THR A 164 3.88 -5.54 -7.99
N TYR A 165 4.65 -4.76 -8.73
CA TYR A 165 4.48 -3.31 -8.90
C TYR A 165 3.64 -3.04 -10.14
N VAL A 166 2.68 -2.12 -10.06
CA VAL A 166 1.65 -1.94 -11.09
C VAL A 166 1.77 -0.55 -11.68
N PHE A 167 1.99 -0.49 -12.99
CA PHE A 167 2.05 0.75 -13.75
C PHE A 167 0.85 0.80 -14.68
N LYS A 168 -0.06 1.73 -14.39
CA LYS A 168 -1.30 1.95 -15.14
C LYS A 168 -1.50 3.39 -15.60
N ASP A 169 -0.57 4.26 -15.21
CA ASP A 169 -0.54 5.68 -15.51
C ASP A 169 0.47 5.94 -16.65
N ALA A 170 0.25 7.01 -17.42
CA ALA A 170 1.00 7.22 -18.66
C ALA A 170 2.49 7.45 -18.38
N PRO A 171 3.42 6.89 -19.18
CA PRO A 171 4.85 7.12 -19.01
C PRO A 171 5.20 8.60 -18.84
N GLY A 172 6.07 8.91 -17.87
CA GLY A 172 6.47 10.28 -17.54
C GLY A 172 5.47 11.05 -16.67
N SER A 173 4.31 10.48 -16.33
CA SER A 173 3.35 11.06 -15.40
C SER A 173 3.67 10.61 -13.98
N GLY A 174 4.52 11.36 -13.29
CA GLY A 174 5.06 10.88 -12.02
C GLY A 174 6.05 9.74 -12.23
N ILE A 175 7.17 9.76 -11.53
CA ILE A 175 8.21 8.73 -11.70
C ILE A 175 8.34 7.97 -10.40
N ASP A 176 7.78 6.77 -10.37
CA ASP A 176 7.86 5.90 -9.20
C ASP A 176 9.28 5.39 -9.00
N THR A 177 9.69 5.28 -7.75
CA THR A 177 10.94 4.68 -7.33
C THR A 177 10.67 3.36 -6.63
N ILE A 178 11.10 2.25 -7.23
CA ILE A 178 11.14 0.95 -6.57
C ILE A 178 12.48 0.81 -5.86
N THR A 179 12.48 0.89 -4.53
CA THR A 179 13.71 1.04 -3.73
C THR A 179 14.44 -0.27 -3.47
N ASN A 180 13.74 -1.41 -3.52
CA ASN A 180 14.28 -2.72 -3.20
C ASN A 180 13.74 -3.83 -4.12
N PHE A 181 13.98 -3.72 -5.42
CA PHE A 181 13.58 -4.75 -6.38
C PHE A 181 14.38 -6.05 -6.20
N GLN A 182 13.68 -7.18 -6.03
CA GLN A 182 14.28 -8.49 -5.77
C GLN A 182 14.07 -9.49 -6.89
N SER A 183 14.87 -10.56 -6.87
CA SER A 183 14.79 -11.62 -7.86
C SER A 183 13.42 -12.31 -7.85
N GLY A 184 12.76 -12.30 -9.02
CA GLY A 184 11.48 -12.96 -9.22
C GLY A 184 10.25 -12.08 -8.98
N GLU A 185 10.45 -10.83 -8.57
CA GLU A 185 9.42 -9.80 -8.56
C GLU A 185 9.00 -9.40 -9.97
N LYS A 186 7.85 -8.73 -10.08
CA LYS A 186 7.22 -8.42 -11.36
C LYS A 186 6.77 -6.96 -11.45
N LEU A 187 6.90 -6.41 -12.65
CA LEU A 187 6.26 -5.18 -13.08
C LEU A 187 5.06 -5.57 -13.92
N LYS A 188 3.90 -5.03 -13.58
CA LYS A 188 2.64 -5.24 -14.29
C LYS A 188 2.29 -3.96 -15.01
N ILE A 189 2.43 -3.97 -16.33
CA ILE A 189 2.30 -2.78 -17.18
C ILE A 189 0.98 -2.82 -17.94
N SER A 190 0.19 -1.75 -17.87
CA SER A 190 -1.09 -1.63 -18.57
C SER A 190 -0.91 -1.22 -20.03
N MET A 191 -1.33 -2.05 -20.99
CA MET A 191 -1.27 -1.67 -22.42
C MET A 191 -2.25 -0.56 -22.81
N SER A 192 -3.13 -0.15 -21.89
CA SER A 192 -4.04 0.97 -22.12
C SER A 192 -3.34 2.33 -22.14
N VAL A 193 -2.13 2.42 -21.57
CA VAL A 193 -1.34 3.65 -21.49
C VAL A 193 0.10 3.49 -21.99
N PHE A 194 0.56 2.26 -22.21
CA PHE A 194 1.84 1.95 -22.83
C PHE A 194 1.60 1.37 -24.24
N ASP A 195 2.10 2.07 -25.26
CA ASP A 195 1.90 1.73 -26.66
C ASP A 195 2.85 0.63 -27.16
N GLY A 196 2.48 -0.03 -28.27
CA GLY A 196 3.34 -0.99 -28.96
C GLY A 196 3.49 -2.35 -28.27
N LEU A 197 2.58 -2.68 -27.34
CA LEU A 197 2.67 -3.89 -26.50
C LEU A 197 1.67 -4.98 -26.88
N SER A 198 2.03 -6.23 -26.55
CA SER A 198 1.14 -7.39 -26.64
C SER A 198 0.90 -7.99 -25.25
N LYS A 199 -0.34 -8.40 -24.96
CA LYS A 199 -0.73 -8.97 -23.66
C LYS A 199 0.10 -10.23 -23.33
N GLY A 200 0.61 -10.32 -22.11
CA GLY A 200 1.35 -11.48 -21.62
C GLY A 200 2.72 -11.13 -21.06
N LYS A 201 3.58 -12.14 -20.90
CA LYS A 201 4.99 -11.92 -20.58
C LYS A 201 5.64 -11.10 -21.71
N LEU A 202 6.44 -10.10 -21.39
CA LEU A 202 7.23 -9.39 -22.38
C LEU A 202 8.15 -10.38 -23.12
N VAL A 203 8.29 -10.19 -24.42
CA VAL A 203 9.21 -10.98 -25.25
C VAL A 203 10.64 -10.49 -25.03
N ASP A 204 11.60 -11.41 -25.02
CA ASP A 204 12.98 -11.08 -24.63
C ASP A 204 13.63 -10.02 -25.54
N GLY A 205 13.29 -9.99 -26.83
CA GLY A 205 13.78 -8.99 -27.79
C GLY A 205 13.09 -7.63 -27.73
N ALA A 206 12.17 -7.40 -26.78
CA ALA A 206 11.56 -6.08 -26.56
C ALA A 206 12.15 -5.36 -25.32
N PHE A 207 13.23 -5.91 -24.75
CA PHE A 207 13.89 -5.39 -23.56
C PHE A 207 15.39 -5.24 -23.81
N VAL A 208 15.92 -4.08 -23.43
CA VAL A 208 17.36 -3.80 -23.45
C VAL A 208 17.83 -3.29 -22.09
N ASP A 209 18.98 -3.78 -21.66
CA ASP A 209 19.81 -3.11 -20.65
C ASP A 209 20.78 -2.16 -21.37
N GLY A 210 20.60 -0.87 -21.19
CA GLY A 210 21.32 0.17 -21.92
C GLY A 210 20.71 1.56 -21.73
N THR A 211 21.13 2.52 -22.57
CA THR A 211 20.67 3.91 -22.48
C THR A 211 19.64 4.30 -23.53
N GLU A 212 19.48 3.47 -24.56
CA GLU A 212 18.58 3.69 -25.70
C GLU A 212 18.17 2.35 -26.35
N ALA A 213 17.08 2.37 -27.11
CA ALA A 213 16.67 1.25 -27.96
C ALA A 213 17.76 0.90 -29.00
N GLN A 214 17.99 -0.39 -29.21
CA GLN A 214 18.99 -0.95 -30.12
C GLN A 214 18.37 -1.43 -31.43
N ASP A 215 17.11 -1.86 -31.40
CA ASP A 215 16.34 -2.19 -32.59
C ASP A 215 14.86 -1.81 -32.46
N SER A 216 14.12 -1.92 -33.57
CA SER A 216 12.72 -1.50 -33.67
C SER A 216 11.74 -2.29 -32.80
N ASP A 217 12.15 -3.41 -32.21
CA ASP A 217 11.32 -4.24 -31.35
C ASP A 217 11.45 -3.86 -29.87
N ASP A 218 12.49 -3.11 -29.50
CA ASP A 218 12.70 -2.64 -28.13
C ASP A 218 11.58 -1.73 -27.64
N ARG A 219 11.02 -2.07 -26.48
CA ARG A 219 9.95 -1.30 -25.82
C ARG A 219 10.32 -0.85 -24.42
N PHE A 220 11.19 -1.59 -23.74
CA PHE A 220 11.62 -1.26 -22.39
C PHE A 220 13.14 -1.20 -22.33
N ILE A 221 13.66 -0.11 -21.77
CA ILE A 221 15.10 0.12 -21.63
C ILE A 221 15.40 0.35 -20.16
N TYR A 222 16.22 -0.51 -19.58
CA TYR A 222 16.75 -0.35 -18.23
C TYR A 222 18.19 0.15 -18.32
N ASP A 223 18.45 1.35 -17.83
CA ASP A 223 19.82 1.82 -17.69
C ASP A 223 20.39 1.30 -16.37
N SER A 224 21.08 0.16 -16.40
CA SER A 224 21.69 -0.45 -15.21
C SER A 224 22.72 0.44 -14.51
N SER A 225 23.24 1.49 -15.16
CA SER A 225 24.17 2.43 -14.53
C SER A 225 23.46 3.45 -13.63
N THR A 226 22.21 3.80 -13.95
CA THR A 226 21.43 4.81 -13.21
C THR A 226 20.18 4.25 -12.52
N GLY A 227 19.77 3.03 -12.88
CA GLY A 227 18.53 2.41 -12.42
C GLY A 227 17.28 2.86 -13.16
N LYS A 228 17.39 3.79 -14.11
CA LYS A 228 16.22 4.36 -14.80
C LYS A 228 15.59 3.34 -15.74
N LEU A 229 14.27 3.31 -15.74
CA LEU A 229 13.48 2.45 -16.62
C LEU A 229 12.61 3.30 -17.54
N TYR A 230 12.75 3.05 -18.83
CA TYR A 230 12.10 3.78 -19.90
C TYR A 230 11.15 2.89 -20.68
N HIS A 231 10.06 3.49 -21.17
CA HIS A 231 9.24 2.94 -22.23
C HIS A 231 9.57 3.66 -23.54
N ASP A 232 9.84 2.92 -24.59
CA ASP A 232 10.04 3.42 -25.94
C ASP A 232 8.92 2.90 -26.84
N ALA A 233 8.10 3.81 -27.37
CA ALA A 233 6.90 3.46 -28.13
C ALA A 233 7.21 3.05 -29.58
N ASP A 234 8.31 3.53 -30.16
CA ASP A 234 8.66 3.28 -31.57
C ASP A 234 9.87 2.35 -31.74
N GLY A 235 10.66 2.13 -30.68
CA GLY A 235 11.86 1.30 -30.71
C GLY A 235 12.99 1.94 -31.51
N VAL A 236 13.02 3.27 -31.65
CA VAL A 236 14.04 3.96 -32.44
C VAL A 236 14.91 4.83 -31.54
N GLY A 237 16.11 4.33 -31.26
CA GLY A 237 17.27 5.03 -30.69
C GLY A 237 17.03 6.38 -30.02
N GLY A 238 16.60 6.36 -28.75
CA GLY A 238 16.57 7.51 -27.84
C GLY A 238 15.60 8.65 -28.21
N GLN A 239 14.91 8.58 -29.35
CA GLN A 239 14.03 9.63 -29.85
C GLN A 239 12.55 9.43 -29.48
N ALA A 240 12.20 8.56 -28.55
CA ALA A 240 10.84 8.50 -28.01
C ALA A 240 10.76 7.89 -26.61
N GLN A 241 11.90 7.55 -26.01
CA GLN A 241 11.90 6.91 -24.70
C GLN A 241 11.44 7.88 -23.61
N VAL A 242 10.49 7.44 -22.79
CA VAL A 242 9.95 8.20 -21.67
C VAL A 242 10.23 7.42 -20.39
N GLN A 243 10.88 8.06 -19.42
CA GLN A 243 11.11 7.44 -18.11
C GLN A 243 9.76 7.27 -17.41
N PHE A 244 9.51 6.10 -16.83
CA PHE A 244 8.30 5.86 -16.03
C PHE A 244 8.61 5.27 -14.66
N ALA A 245 9.82 4.76 -14.44
CA ALA A 245 10.23 4.27 -13.13
C ALA A 245 11.73 4.46 -12.88
N LEU A 246 12.11 4.34 -11.62
CA LEU A 246 13.48 4.24 -11.13
C LEU A 246 13.59 2.97 -10.28
N LEU A 247 14.53 2.11 -10.59
CA LEU A 247 14.90 0.95 -9.79
C LEU A 247 16.31 1.15 -9.22
N GLN A 248 16.77 0.21 -8.39
CA GLN A 248 18.18 0.17 -7.98
C GLN A 248 19.10 0.02 -9.20
N PRO A 249 20.26 0.69 -9.25
CA PRO A 249 21.28 0.43 -10.27
C PRO A 249 21.89 -0.98 -10.13
N GLY A 250 22.35 -1.53 -11.25
CA GLY A 250 23.14 -2.78 -11.28
C GLY A 250 22.34 -4.07 -11.05
N LEU A 251 21.02 -4.07 -11.28
CA LEU A 251 20.19 -5.28 -11.17
C LEU A 251 20.51 -6.28 -12.30
N SER A 252 21.39 -7.23 -12.03
CA SER A 252 21.83 -8.23 -13.01
C SER A 252 20.78 -9.30 -13.37
N ASN A 253 19.65 -9.35 -12.66
CA ASN A 253 18.54 -10.28 -12.88
C ASN A 253 17.22 -9.54 -13.19
N PHE A 254 17.31 -8.34 -13.77
CA PHE A 254 16.16 -7.60 -14.25
C PHE A 254 16.10 -7.68 -15.78
N GLY A 255 14.99 -8.17 -16.31
CA GLY A 255 14.80 -8.37 -17.74
C GLY A 255 13.33 -8.53 -18.14
N ALA A 256 13.10 -8.92 -19.39
CA ALA A 256 11.76 -9.12 -19.95
C ALA A 256 10.90 -10.10 -19.14
N GLU A 257 11.51 -11.06 -18.45
CA GLU A 257 10.83 -11.97 -17.54
C GLU A 257 10.19 -11.31 -16.34
N ASN A 258 10.64 -10.13 -15.94
CA ASN A 258 10.05 -9.36 -14.87
C ASN A 258 8.83 -8.56 -15.33
N ILE A 259 8.62 -8.37 -16.62
CA ILE A 259 7.59 -7.49 -17.16
C ILE A 259 6.40 -8.31 -17.68
N ILE A 260 5.21 -8.03 -17.14
CA ILE A 260 3.94 -8.64 -17.51
C ILE A 260 2.99 -7.57 -18.03
N ILE A 261 2.60 -7.67 -19.29
CA ILE A 261 1.69 -6.75 -19.97
C ILE A 261 0.24 -7.22 -19.75
N VAL A 262 -0.63 -6.31 -19.33
CA VAL A 262 -2.05 -6.64 -19.01
C VAL A 262 -3.08 -5.82 -19.74
#